data_AF-A0A226D521-F1
#
_entry.id   AF-A0A226D521-F1
#
_cell.length_a   1.000
_cell.length_b   1.000
_cell.length_c   1.000
_cell.angle_alpha   90.00
_cell.angle_beta   90.00
_cell.angle_gamma   90.00
#
_symmetry.space_group_name_H-M   'P 1'
#
loop_
_entity.id
_entity.type
_entity.pdbx_description
1 polymer ?
#
loop_
_entity_poly.entity_id
_entity_poly.type
_entity_poly.pdbx_seq_one_letter_code
_entity_poly.pdbx_strand_id
1 'polypeptide(L)'
;MLATLKNPIIFFLPLITFGPHIFFASAQTTSNYSTEPTDEPTMTTVLMWDYCSYTRPCPPTFFCSRSRCECRDAIYKRKDHNLRSCQTIVSGTCFTDMDCVQGSYCDTLTRKCMCHPGQLSTPTGECRYGFGTYCNILEHGECNIFEGLQCIDGRCACADSSLIYEFGRKIEKG
;
A
#
# COMPACT_ATOMS: atom_id res chain seq x y z
N MET A 1 -39.82 29.04 28.97
CA MET A 1 -40.58 27.87 28.49
C MET A 1 -39.66 27.09 27.56
N LEU A 2 -39.05 26.01 28.06
CA LEU A 2 -39.40 24.60 27.76
C LEU A 2 -39.34 24.30 26.24
N ALA A 3 -38.62 23.27 25.73
CA ALA A 3 -38.24 22.02 26.34
C ALA A 3 -36.99 21.40 25.68
N THR A 4 -36.17 20.76 26.52
CA THR A 4 -35.10 19.82 26.19
C THR A 4 -35.72 18.45 25.87
N LEU A 5 -35.52 17.93 24.65
CA LEU A 5 -35.83 16.52 24.34
C LEU A 5 -34.58 15.66 24.59
N LYS A 6 -34.70 14.80 25.60
CA LYS A 6 -33.72 13.83 26.07
C LYS A 6 -33.99 12.52 25.33
N ASN A 7 -33.07 12.09 24.46
CA ASN A 7 -33.22 10.88 23.66
C ASN A 7 -32.54 9.70 24.39
N PRO A 8 -33.26 8.66 24.85
CA PRO A 8 -32.61 7.50 25.47
C PRO A 8 -32.09 6.53 24.40
N ILE A 9 -30.78 6.30 24.43
CA ILE A 9 -30.07 5.29 23.67
C ILE A 9 -30.43 3.92 24.25
N ILE A 10 -31.07 3.06 23.44
CA ILE A 10 -31.35 1.66 23.78
C ILE A 10 -30.18 0.82 23.24
N PHE A 11 -29.29 0.39 24.14
CA PHE A 11 -28.25 -0.61 23.85
C PHE A 11 -28.86 -2.01 23.93
N PHE A 12 -29.02 -2.68 22.79
CA PHE A 12 -29.23 -4.13 22.75
C PHE A 12 -27.87 -4.82 22.72
N LEU A 13 -27.48 -5.40 23.85
CA LEU A 13 -26.36 -6.34 23.95
C LEU A 13 -26.85 -7.76 23.61
N PRO A 14 -26.29 -8.46 22.62
CA PRO A 14 -26.54 -9.88 22.47
C PRO A 14 -25.72 -10.67 23.51
N LEU A 15 -26.42 -11.43 24.36
CA LEU A 15 -25.80 -12.50 25.15
C LEU A 15 -25.33 -13.60 24.19
N ILE A 16 -24.01 -13.73 24.04
CA ILE A 16 -23.39 -14.88 23.40
C ILE A 16 -23.08 -15.90 24.51
N THR A 17 -23.80 -17.01 24.48
CA THR A 17 -23.58 -18.18 25.33
C THR A 17 -22.38 -18.96 24.81
N PHE A 18 -21.30 -19.03 25.60
CA PHE A 18 -20.16 -19.89 25.32
C PHE A 18 -20.49 -21.32 25.76
N GLY A 19 -20.56 -22.26 24.81
CA GLY A 19 -20.61 -23.69 25.06
C GLY A 19 -19.21 -24.27 25.36
N PRO A 20 -19.10 -25.36 26.13
CA PRO A 20 -17.82 -25.97 26.46
C PRO A 20 -17.23 -26.73 25.26
N HIS A 21 -16.11 -26.24 24.74
CA HIS A 21 -15.32 -26.98 23.75
C HIS A 21 -14.52 -28.10 24.42
N ILE A 22 -14.78 -29.31 23.95
CA ILE A 22 -14.09 -30.55 24.30
C ILE A 22 -12.67 -30.48 23.74
N PHE A 23 -11.68 -30.55 24.61
CA PHE A 23 -10.26 -30.70 24.25
C PHE A 23 -10.02 -32.13 23.75
N PHE A 24 -9.82 -32.30 22.45
CA PHE A 24 -9.16 -33.49 21.90
C PHE A 24 -7.67 -33.23 21.81
N ALA A 25 -6.92 -33.82 22.75
CA ALA A 25 -5.48 -33.95 22.66
C ALA A 25 -5.15 -35.10 21.70
N SER A 26 -4.75 -34.78 20.47
CA SER A 26 -4.07 -35.73 19.58
C SER A 26 -2.57 -35.47 19.64
N ALA A 27 -1.86 -36.39 20.28
CA ALA A 27 -0.42 -36.51 20.17
C ALA A 27 -0.06 -36.78 18.69
N GLN A 28 0.76 -35.91 18.10
CA GLN A 28 1.39 -36.19 16.81
C GLN A 28 2.90 -36.27 16.99
N THR A 29 3.38 -37.46 16.68
CA THR A 29 4.77 -37.90 16.61
C THR A 29 5.57 -36.98 15.70
N THR A 30 6.68 -36.47 16.24
CA THR A 30 7.73 -35.75 15.52
C THR A 30 8.37 -36.67 14.48
N SER A 31 8.17 -36.37 13.19
CA SER A 31 9.06 -36.84 12.13
C SER A 31 9.90 -35.65 11.66
N ASN A 32 11.15 -35.62 12.12
CA ASN A 32 12.18 -34.74 11.61
C ASN A 32 12.54 -35.21 10.20
N TYR A 33 11.93 -34.60 9.19
CA TYR A 33 12.43 -34.65 7.82
C TYR A 33 12.96 -33.27 7.46
N SER A 34 14.27 -33.09 7.65
CA SER A 34 15.01 -31.94 7.17
C SER A 34 15.05 -31.98 5.64
N THR A 35 14.11 -31.27 5.03
CA THR A 35 14.17 -30.95 3.60
C THR A 35 14.91 -29.63 3.51
N GLU A 36 16.16 -29.67 3.02
CA GLU A 36 16.89 -28.47 2.64
C GLU A 36 16.03 -27.67 1.64
N PRO A 37 15.78 -26.36 1.87
CA PRO A 37 15.17 -25.52 0.88
C PRO A 37 16.21 -25.31 -0.23
N THR A 38 16.05 -26.03 -1.32
CA THR A 38 16.64 -25.64 -2.60
C THR A 38 16.02 -24.31 -3.00
N ASP A 39 16.73 -23.22 -2.73
CA ASP A 39 16.50 -21.90 -3.30
C ASP A 39 16.69 -21.98 -4.83
N GLU A 40 15.70 -22.53 -5.53
CA GLU A 40 15.53 -22.22 -6.93
C GLU A 40 15.15 -20.73 -7.02
N PRO A 41 15.89 -19.91 -7.79
CA PRO A 41 15.51 -18.54 -8.01
C PRO A 41 14.15 -18.57 -8.70
N THR A 42 13.10 -18.15 -7.98
CA THR A 42 11.76 -17.94 -8.53
C THR A 42 11.95 -16.99 -9.69
N MET A 43 11.96 -17.55 -10.89
CA MET A 43 12.14 -16.81 -12.13
C MET A 43 10.88 -15.98 -12.26
N THR A 44 10.91 -14.76 -11.72
CA THR A 44 9.81 -13.80 -11.68
C THR A 44 9.22 -13.80 -13.07
N THR A 45 8.04 -14.41 -13.23
CA THR A 45 7.43 -14.69 -14.52
C THR A 45 7.40 -13.38 -15.28
N VAL A 46 8.32 -13.23 -16.23
CA VAL A 46 8.52 -11.98 -16.95
C VAL A 46 7.23 -11.74 -17.70
N LEU A 47 6.47 -10.75 -17.24
CA LEU A 47 5.12 -10.52 -17.73
C LEU A 47 5.22 -10.20 -19.22
N MET A 48 4.65 -11.07 -20.06
CA MET A 48 4.85 -11.08 -21.51
C MET A 48 4.47 -9.76 -22.22
N TRP A 49 3.71 -8.88 -21.56
CA TRP A 49 3.30 -7.56 -22.05
C TRP A 49 4.32 -6.44 -21.78
N ASP A 50 5.36 -6.70 -21.00
CA ASP A 50 6.45 -5.76 -20.71
C ASP A 50 7.38 -5.59 -21.92
N TYR A 51 7.34 -6.53 -22.87
CA TYR A 51 8.17 -6.54 -24.06
C TYR A 51 7.37 -6.19 -25.30
N CYS A 52 8.02 -5.49 -26.22
CA CYS A 52 7.45 -5.16 -27.50
C CYS A 52 8.33 -5.58 -28.66
N SER A 53 7.67 -5.91 -29.76
CA SER A 53 8.27 -6.23 -31.05
C SER A 53 7.30 -5.86 -32.17
N TYR A 54 7.73 -6.01 -33.42
CA TYR A 54 6.87 -5.76 -34.57
C TYR A 54 5.57 -6.59 -34.56
N THR A 55 5.63 -7.80 -33.99
CA THR A 55 4.48 -8.71 -33.89
C THR A 55 3.72 -8.61 -32.57
N ARG A 56 4.24 -7.87 -31.59
CA ARG A 56 3.67 -7.69 -30.26
C ARG A 56 3.77 -6.23 -29.84
N PRO A 57 2.80 -5.39 -30.23
CA PRO A 57 2.78 -4.00 -29.83
C PRO A 57 2.48 -3.88 -28.33
N CYS A 58 2.89 -2.76 -27.73
CA CYS A 58 2.56 -2.46 -26.35
C CYS A 58 1.06 -2.23 -26.14
N PRO A 59 0.55 -2.44 -24.92
CA PRO A 59 -0.80 -2.02 -24.56
C PRO A 59 -1.04 -0.51 -24.79
N PRO A 60 -2.31 -0.06 -24.86
CA PRO A 60 -2.64 1.36 -24.87
C PRO A 60 -1.96 2.09 -23.71
N THR A 61 -1.59 3.36 -23.90
CA THR A 61 -0.83 4.24 -22.97
C THR A 61 0.69 4.03 -22.89
N PHE A 62 1.21 2.93 -23.44
CA PHE A 62 2.65 2.67 -23.53
C PHE A 62 3.22 3.05 -24.89
N PHE A 63 4.55 3.12 -24.97
CA PHE A 63 5.29 3.13 -26.22
C PHE A 63 6.43 2.12 -26.18
N CYS A 64 6.81 1.61 -27.35
CA CYS A 64 7.89 0.64 -27.45
C CYS A 64 9.25 1.35 -27.47
N SER A 65 10.10 1.09 -26.47
CA SER A 65 11.45 1.62 -26.34
C SER A 65 12.42 0.49 -26.07
N ARG A 66 13.41 0.26 -26.95
CA ARG A 66 14.44 -0.79 -26.78
C ARG A 66 13.84 -2.18 -26.45
N SER A 67 12.78 -2.55 -27.16
CA SER A 67 12.03 -3.81 -26.96
C SER A 67 11.28 -3.92 -25.63
N ARG A 68 11.09 -2.81 -24.90
CA ARG A 68 10.29 -2.72 -23.68
C ARG A 68 9.15 -1.73 -23.81
N CYS A 69 8.05 -2.01 -23.12
CA CYS A 69 6.89 -1.13 -23.05
C CYS A 69 7.03 -0.13 -21.92
N GLU A 70 7.31 1.12 -22.29
CA GLU A 70 7.56 2.22 -21.37
C GLU A 70 6.39 3.22 -21.36
N CYS A 71 6.22 3.93 -20.25
CA CYS A 71 5.22 4.99 -20.14
C CYS A 71 5.66 6.22 -20.91
N ARG A 72 4.78 6.79 -21.77
CA ARG A 72 5.09 7.98 -22.57
C ARG A 72 5.61 9.15 -21.73
N ASP A 73 5.06 9.33 -20.54
CA ASP A 73 5.45 10.38 -19.59
C ASP A 73 6.12 9.78 -18.35
N ALA A 74 7.21 9.03 -18.52
CA ALA A 74 7.88 8.30 -17.42
C ALA A 74 8.35 9.18 -16.23
N ILE A 75 8.39 10.50 -16.39
CA ILE A 75 8.68 11.46 -15.31
C ILE A 75 7.50 11.55 -14.32
N TYR A 76 6.27 11.53 -14.82
CA TYR A 76 5.05 11.74 -14.04
C TYR A 76 4.18 10.49 -13.94
N LYS A 77 4.54 9.42 -14.64
CA LYS A 77 3.81 8.16 -14.68
C LYS A 77 4.72 6.98 -14.37
N ARG A 78 4.18 6.02 -13.65
CA ARG A 78 4.81 4.75 -13.31
C ARG A 78 4.02 3.60 -13.89
N LYS A 79 4.73 2.53 -14.17
CA LYS A 79 4.15 1.31 -14.67
C LYS A 79 3.48 0.56 -13.54
N ASP A 80 2.18 0.32 -13.65
CA ASP A 80 1.46 -0.58 -12.77
C ASP A 80 1.40 -1.95 -13.41
N HIS A 81 2.05 -2.93 -12.78
CA HIS A 81 2.16 -4.27 -13.35
C HIS A 81 0.83 -5.05 -13.27
N ASN A 82 0.00 -4.75 -12.28
CA ASN A 82 -1.26 -5.44 -12.02
C ASN A 82 -2.35 -4.92 -12.97
N LEU A 83 -2.43 -3.60 -13.13
CA LEU A 83 -3.39 -2.92 -14.00
C LEU A 83 -2.97 -2.91 -15.47
N ARG A 84 -1.70 -3.23 -15.76
CA ARG A 84 -1.10 -3.14 -17.10
C ARG A 84 -1.31 -1.77 -17.73
N SER A 85 -1.12 -0.72 -16.92
CA SER A 85 -1.34 0.69 -17.29
C SER A 85 -0.22 1.58 -16.76
N CYS A 86 -0.14 2.80 -17.27
CA CYS A 86 0.73 3.84 -16.75
C CYS A 86 -0.06 4.76 -15.81
N GLN A 87 0.25 4.67 -14.52
CA GLN A 87 -0.41 5.42 -13.45
C GLN A 87 0.36 6.70 -13.09
N THR A 88 -0.35 7.78 -12.86
CA THR A 88 0.19 9.10 -12.53
C THR A 88 0.62 9.14 -11.07
N ILE A 89 1.84 9.59 -10.83
CA ILE A 89 2.39 9.74 -9.49
C ILE A 89 1.68 10.85 -8.70
N VAL A 90 1.85 10.83 -7.38
CA VAL A 90 1.35 11.87 -6.49
C VAL A 90 1.88 13.24 -6.93
N SER A 91 1.03 14.27 -6.88
CA SER A 91 1.27 15.62 -7.43
C SER A 91 1.31 15.72 -8.96
N GLY A 92 1.14 14.63 -9.69
CA GLY A 92 0.89 14.63 -11.13
C GLY A 92 -0.56 14.98 -11.46
N THR A 93 -0.83 15.40 -12.70
CA THR A 93 -2.17 15.81 -13.15
C THR A 93 -3.05 14.61 -13.50
N CYS A 94 -4.31 14.62 -13.07
CA CYS A 94 -5.25 13.52 -13.25
C CYS A 94 -6.64 13.98 -13.72
N PHE A 95 -7.41 13.05 -14.28
CA PHE A 95 -8.81 13.27 -14.64
C PHE A 95 -9.76 12.45 -13.77
N THR A 96 -9.38 11.22 -13.44
CA THR A 96 -10.12 10.25 -12.63
C THR A 96 -9.21 9.57 -11.62
N ASP A 97 -9.78 8.95 -10.59
CA ASP A 97 -9.00 8.21 -9.57
C ASP A 97 -8.19 7.06 -10.17
N MET A 98 -8.68 6.46 -11.27
CA MET A 98 -7.99 5.37 -11.98
C MET A 98 -6.74 5.81 -12.73
N ASP A 99 -6.50 7.13 -12.85
CA ASP A 99 -5.29 7.69 -13.45
C ASP A 99 -4.14 7.77 -12.43
N CYS A 100 -4.40 7.57 -11.14
CA CYS A 100 -3.46 7.78 -10.06
C CYS A 100 -2.87 6.46 -9.54
N VAL A 101 -1.64 6.51 -9.02
CA VAL A 101 -0.98 5.34 -8.40
C VAL A 101 -1.80 4.75 -7.26
N GLN A 102 -1.60 3.46 -6.97
CA GLN A 102 -2.28 2.79 -5.87
C GLN A 102 -2.09 3.55 -4.55
N GLY A 103 -3.17 3.65 -3.76
CA GLY A 103 -3.18 4.41 -2.51
C GLY A 103 -3.41 5.92 -2.68
N SER A 104 -3.67 6.39 -3.89
CA SER A 104 -4.00 7.78 -4.17
C SER A 104 -5.33 7.94 -4.93
N TYR A 105 -5.86 9.16 -4.88
CA TYR A 105 -7.08 9.56 -5.57
C TYR A 105 -6.84 10.87 -6.34
N CYS A 106 -7.71 11.16 -7.31
CA CYS A 106 -7.64 12.40 -8.07
C CYS A 106 -8.42 13.50 -7.34
N ASP A 107 -7.71 14.46 -6.75
CA ASP A 107 -8.36 15.61 -6.14
C ASP A 107 -9.06 16.45 -7.21
N THR A 108 -10.38 16.59 -7.09
CA THR A 108 -11.22 17.23 -8.11
C THR A 108 -11.01 18.73 -8.19
N LEU A 109 -10.53 19.36 -7.10
CA LEU A 109 -10.27 20.79 -7.03
C LEU A 109 -8.92 21.14 -7.68
N THR A 110 -7.84 20.48 -7.28
CA THR A 110 -6.49 20.77 -7.78
C THR A 110 -6.14 20.00 -9.05
N ARG A 111 -6.94 18.99 -9.41
CA ARG A 111 -6.71 18.06 -10.54
C ARG A 111 -5.36 17.34 -10.42
N LYS A 112 -4.99 17.01 -9.18
CA LYS A 112 -3.73 16.37 -8.81
C LYS A 112 -3.97 15.05 -8.09
N CYS A 113 -3.12 14.06 -8.35
CA CYS A 113 -3.14 12.83 -7.55
C CYS A 113 -2.68 13.13 -6.12
N MET A 114 -3.45 12.74 -5.12
CA MET A 114 -3.19 12.92 -3.70
C MET A 114 -3.29 11.59 -2.96
N CYS A 115 -2.41 11.36 -1.98
CA CYS A 115 -2.49 10.16 -1.16
C CYS A 115 -3.77 10.13 -0.32
N HIS A 116 -4.30 8.92 -0.09
CA HIS A 116 -5.40 8.75 0.86
C HIS A 116 -5.01 9.20 2.28
N PRO A 117 -5.99 9.59 3.11
CA PRO A 117 -5.74 9.94 4.50
C PRO A 117 -4.93 8.85 5.24
N GLY A 118 -3.93 9.27 6.02
CA GLY A 118 -3.01 8.35 6.72
C GLY A 118 -1.85 7.86 5.87
N GLN A 119 -1.76 8.24 4.58
CA GLN A 119 -0.61 7.96 3.73
C GLN A 119 0.14 9.26 3.38
N LEU A 120 1.44 9.10 3.11
CA LEU A 120 2.37 10.15 2.75
C LEU A 120 3.00 9.84 1.39
N SER A 121 3.31 10.90 0.64
CA SER A 121 4.00 10.78 -0.64
C SER A 121 5.47 10.41 -0.42
N THR A 122 5.96 9.44 -1.17
CA THR A 122 7.39 9.11 -1.25
C THR A 122 8.11 10.04 -2.25
N PRO A 123 9.46 10.14 -2.20
CA PRO A 123 10.24 10.81 -3.23
C PRO A 123 10.06 10.21 -4.64
N THR A 124 9.63 8.95 -4.73
CA THR A 124 9.33 8.28 -6.01
C THR A 124 7.93 8.59 -6.53
N GLY A 125 7.11 9.27 -5.74
CA GLY A 125 5.74 9.68 -6.09
C GLY A 125 4.68 8.61 -5.84
N GLU A 126 4.96 7.65 -4.95
CA GLU A 126 4.02 6.64 -4.46
C GLU A 126 3.41 7.07 -3.13
N CYS A 127 2.36 6.39 -2.67
CA CYS A 127 1.81 6.58 -1.34
C CYS A 127 2.19 5.43 -0.42
N ARG A 128 2.65 5.75 0.78
CA ARG A 128 3.00 4.80 1.84
C ARG A 128 2.42 5.25 3.16
N TYR A 129 2.14 4.34 4.08
CA TYR A 129 1.50 4.69 5.35
C TYR A 129 2.39 5.59 6.21
N GLY A 130 1.78 6.65 6.73
CA GLY A 130 2.40 7.60 7.63
C GLY A 130 2.35 7.15 9.09
N PHE A 131 3.00 7.92 9.97
CA PHE A 131 3.10 7.63 11.39
C PHE A 131 1.73 7.36 12.05
N GLY A 132 1.68 6.37 12.94
CA GLY A 132 0.50 5.96 13.71
C GLY A 132 -0.54 5.17 12.90
N THR A 133 -0.41 5.10 11.59
CA THR A 133 -1.34 4.37 10.72
C THR A 133 -1.14 2.87 10.89
N TYR A 134 -2.24 2.11 10.81
CA TYR A 134 -2.20 0.66 10.94
C TYR A 134 -1.40 0.04 9.79
N CYS A 135 -0.61 -0.98 10.11
CA CYS A 135 0.13 -1.74 9.12
C CYS A 135 0.13 -3.24 9.46
N ASN A 136 0.26 -4.06 8.43
CA ASN A 136 0.41 -5.50 8.54
C ASN A 136 1.90 -5.84 8.70
N ILE A 137 2.23 -6.49 9.82
CA ILE A 137 3.61 -6.91 10.14
C ILE A 137 4.12 -7.95 9.12
N LEU A 138 3.19 -8.71 8.50
CA LEU A 138 3.50 -9.73 7.50
C LEU A 138 3.77 -9.12 6.11
N GLU A 139 3.31 -7.90 5.85
CA GLU A 139 3.53 -7.20 4.58
C GLU A 139 4.63 -6.14 4.76
N HIS A 140 5.88 -6.58 4.64
CA HIS A 140 7.03 -5.69 4.66
C HIS A 140 6.93 -4.67 3.50
N GLY A 141 6.77 -3.38 3.82
CA GLY A 141 6.77 -2.30 2.83
C GLY A 141 5.57 -1.35 2.89
N GLU A 142 4.68 -1.52 3.86
CA GLU A 142 3.51 -0.69 4.04
C GLU A 142 3.83 0.73 4.55
N CYS A 143 4.73 0.86 5.53
CA CYS A 143 5.10 2.15 6.11
C CYS A 143 6.09 2.94 5.25
N ASN A 144 6.03 4.27 5.34
CA ASN A 144 6.91 5.15 4.59
C ASN A 144 8.34 5.17 5.17
N ILE A 145 9.19 4.27 4.65
CA ILE A 145 10.60 4.18 5.05
C ILE A 145 11.40 5.47 4.77
N PHE A 146 10.97 6.30 3.81
CA PHE A 146 11.62 7.57 3.50
C PHE A 146 11.43 8.62 4.61
N GLU A 147 10.44 8.41 5.46
CA GLU A 147 10.18 9.20 6.67
C GLU A 147 10.75 8.51 7.93
N GLY A 148 11.59 7.47 7.76
CA GLY A 148 12.17 6.71 8.87
C GLY A 148 11.17 5.82 9.61
N LEU A 149 10.06 5.43 8.95
CA LEU A 149 9.00 4.64 9.57
C LEU A 149 9.14 3.14 9.27
N GLN A 150 8.80 2.32 10.27
CA GLN A 150 8.70 0.86 10.17
C GLN A 150 7.39 0.39 10.84
N CYS A 151 6.89 -0.77 10.42
CA CYS A 151 5.74 -1.39 11.07
C CYS A 151 6.16 -2.06 12.39
N ILE A 152 5.77 -1.46 13.52
CA ILE A 152 6.07 -1.93 14.88
C ILE A 152 4.73 -2.08 15.60
N ASP A 153 4.46 -3.28 16.12
CA ASP A 153 3.20 -3.60 16.83
C ASP A 153 1.93 -3.23 16.04
N GLY A 154 1.96 -3.45 14.72
CA GLY A 154 0.84 -3.19 13.82
C GLY A 154 0.58 -1.72 13.51
N ARG A 155 1.54 -0.83 13.81
CA ARG A 155 1.47 0.60 13.45
C ARG A 155 2.78 1.10 12.88
N CYS A 156 2.69 2.09 12.00
CA CYS A 156 3.87 2.77 11.50
C CYS A 156 4.46 3.68 12.60
N ALA A 157 5.65 3.35 13.07
CA ALA A 157 6.38 4.10 14.08
C ALA A 157 7.82 4.37 13.61
N CYS A 158 8.56 5.23 14.32
CA CYS A 158 9.98 5.45 14.03
C CYS A 158 10.74 4.13 14.14
N ALA A 159 11.58 3.84 13.15
CA ALA A 159 12.45 2.65 13.17
C ALA A 159 13.41 2.66 14.37
N ASP A 160 13.80 3.85 14.83
CA ASP A 160 14.53 4.06 16.07
C ASP A 160 13.60 4.66 17.12
N SER A 161 13.40 3.92 18.22
CA SER A 161 12.54 4.33 19.34
C SER A 161 13.03 5.57 20.09
N SER A 162 14.29 5.97 19.89
CA SER A 162 14.84 7.21 20.46
C SER A 162 14.45 8.46 19.68
N LEU A 163 13.92 8.31 18.46
CA LEU A 163 13.50 9.42 17.61
C LEU A 163 12.05 9.83 17.91
N ILE A 164 11.84 11.14 18.05
CA ILE A 164 10.52 11.75 18.13
C ILE A 164 10.06 12.11 16.72
N TYR A 165 8.89 11.63 16.31
CA TYR A 165 8.31 12.01 15.02
C TYR A 165 7.78 13.45 15.09
N GLU A 166 8.49 14.38 14.46
CA GLU A 166 8.04 15.77 14.34
C GLU A 166 7.35 16.00 12.99
N PHE A 167 6.07 16.34 13.03
CA PHE A 167 5.29 16.67 11.84
C PHE A 167 5.78 18.02 11.25
N GLY A 168 6.29 18.01 10.02
CA GLY A 168 6.33 19.21 9.19
C GLY A 168 7.58 20.11 9.27
N ARG A 169 8.78 19.60 9.58
CA ARG A 169 10.01 20.37 9.28
C ARG A 169 10.24 20.44 7.77
N LYS A 170 9.65 21.43 7.10
CA LYS A 170 10.24 21.97 5.88
C LYS A 170 11.65 22.42 6.24
N ILE A 171 12.67 21.68 5.81
CA ILE A 171 14.05 22.17 5.87
C ILE A 171 14.13 23.29 4.83
N GLU A 172 13.87 24.53 5.26
CA GLU A 172 14.26 25.69 4.49
C GLU A 172 15.79 25.69 4.43
N LYS A 173 16.34 25.44 3.24
CA LYS A 173 17.77 25.62 2.98
C LYS A 173 18.06 27.12 3.13
N GLY A 174 18.80 27.47 4.19
CA GLY A 174 19.48 28.76 4.30
C GLY A 174 20.63 28.89 3.30
#